data_AF-A0A7S4NVD6-F1
#
_entry.id   AF-A0A7S4NVD6-F1
#
_cell.length_a   1.000
_cell.length_b   1.000
_cell.length_c   1.000
_cell.angle_alpha   90.00
_cell.angle_beta   90.00
_cell.angle_gamma   90.00
#
_symmetry.space_group_name_H-M   'P 1'
#
loop_
_entity.id
_entity.type
_entity.pdbx_description
1 polymer ?
#
loop_
_entity_poly.entity_id
_entity_poly.type
_entity_poly.pdbx_seq_one_letter_code
_entity_poly.pdbx_strand_id
1 'polypeptide(L)'
;ERLVLGVARGMAHTILLLFSQLSLVSSAVRWSGSLGPTSVRIAAEPASSTGLLLVSQHASLSPPLASFQVTSDKFVVEVSNLTSDSLYFYGFDASDVASFRTSSLEHKPLRIAFASCAWTGSRSKIFSRIAQLNPPPLVFIQAGDLHYQNIAEDSLARFEDAYHKVHSSPTQRELFSKMPIIYIWDDHDFGGNNAIGTSKSKPAALAAYRKFVPAKLAEEADGGAAGIFQAYSLNGVRVLVMDLRSQSTPAHGSTLGLQQRQWLLQQLASWRDYRLLLLVSSKPWLGVQGQDDWSGYAEERQLISDAIAELGVRNLVMVAGDAHMLAADDGSNTDFSTLSGAARGNASLRAGFPIFQAAPLSQLGSSKSGPYSHGCFAYRYFVNHQFGVMDVDGGDASSLCVRLRGYRDDKEAAEIEMKVCADSEHGLMKKGTRTSLSASQCSIPLAPPELVGTLLAGIILEGLLLLLQLFLCFTGRMNCCWECFASLQSLLLLFRRAPTSHPEVNFNELEDVQVEEKATQRRQQAKMCALVFLVQLAAVILIVVPVIIMAAPHFFEAKRYA
;
A
#
# COMPACT_ATOMS: atom_id res chain seq x y z
N GLU A 1 18.66 50.85 1.25
CA GLU A 1 18.23 50.53 2.64
C GLU A 1 16.79 50.02 2.76
N ARG A 2 15.74 50.75 2.32
CA ARG A 2 14.34 50.30 2.47
C ARG A 2 14.01 48.93 1.81
N LEU A 3 14.64 48.61 0.68
CA LEU A 3 14.46 47.32 -0.01
C LEU A 3 15.11 46.15 0.78
N VAL A 4 16.28 46.40 1.40
CA VAL A 4 17.01 45.42 2.20
C VAL A 4 16.27 45.14 3.52
N LEU A 5 15.69 46.17 4.14
CA LEU A 5 14.84 46.05 5.32
C LEU A 5 13.53 45.30 5.03
N GLY A 6 12.97 45.45 3.82
CA GLY A 6 11.78 44.71 3.38
C GLY A 6 12.04 43.21 3.17
N VAL A 7 13.16 42.87 2.52
CA VAL A 7 13.58 41.46 2.33
C VAL A 7 13.97 40.81 3.65
N ALA A 8 14.66 41.53 4.55
CA ALA A 8 15.01 41.03 5.88
C ALA A 8 13.77 40.80 6.77
N ARG A 9 12.76 41.67 6.71
CA ARG A 9 11.48 41.46 7.42
C ARG A 9 10.67 40.31 6.81
N GLY A 10 10.67 40.14 5.49
CA GLY A 10 10.06 39.01 4.81
C GLY A 10 10.72 37.68 5.19
N MET A 11 12.05 37.61 5.17
CA MET A 11 12.81 36.45 5.63
C MET A 11 12.61 36.18 7.12
N ALA A 12 12.57 37.20 7.99
CA ALA A 12 12.30 37.01 9.41
C ALA A 12 10.88 36.48 9.67
N HIS A 13 9.88 36.89 8.87
CA HIS A 13 8.51 36.37 8.97
C HIS A 13 8.39 34.94 8.44
N THR A 14 9.09 34.60 7.35
CA THR A 14 9.20 33.22 6.84
C THR A 14 9.98 32.32 7.81
N ILE A 15 11.04 32.84 8.44
CA ILE A 15 11.81 32.14 9.47
C ILE A 15 10.97 31.99 10.74
N LEU A 16 10.19 32.99 11.17
CA LEU A 16 9.26 32.82 12.29
C LEU A 16 8.13 31.85 11.98
N LEU A 17 7.63 31.79 10.74
CA LEU A 17 6.65 30.77 10.30
C LEU A 17 7.27 29.38 10.23
N LEU A 18 8.53 29.26 9.80
CA LEU A 18 9.32 28.03 9.88
C LEU A 18 9.58 27.63 11.34
N PHE A 19 9.86 28.59 12.23
CA PHE A 19 10.07 28.35 13.66
C PHE A 19 8.77 28.08 14.44
N SER A 20 7.64 28.64 14.02
CA SER A 20 6.31 28.33 14.57
C SER A 20 5.76 27.01 14.03
N GLN A 21 6.21 26.57 12.84
CA GLN A 21 6.04 25.18 12.38
C GLN A 21 7.08 24.22 12.97
N LEU A 22 8.20 24.75 13.50
CA LEU A 22 9.09 24.06 14.46
C LEU A 22 8.62 24.23 15.91
N SER A 23 7.35 24.61 16.15
CA SER A 23 6.69 24.13 17.37
C SER A 23 6.89 22.63 17.35
N LEU A 24 7.71 22.12 18.27
CA LEU A 24 8.01 20.71 18.47
C LEU A 24 6.75 19.90 18.17
N VAL A 25 6.61 19.42 16.93
CA VAL A 25 5.58 18.45 16.60
C VAL A 25 6.15 17.22 17.24
N SER A 26 5.79 17.07 18.51
CA SER A 26 6.15 15.96 19.38
C SER A 26 6.14 14.71 18.51
N SER A 27 7.26 14.00 18.56
CA SER A 27 7.49 12.68 17.98
C SER A 27 6.55 11.62 18.57
N ALA A 28 5.36 11.99 19.04
CA ALA A 28 4.46 11.14 19.78
C ALA A 28 3.94 10.04 18.87
N VAL A 29 4.60 8.89 18.93
CA VAL A 29 3.99 7.62 18.58
C VAL A 29 2.70 7.51 19.36
N ARG A 30 1.58 7.43 18.65
CA ARG A 30 0.26 7.24 19.25
C ARG A 30 -0.59 6.36 18.36
N TRP A 31 -0.96 5.21 18.91
CA TRP A 31 -1.86 4.24 18.28
C TRP A 31 -2.27 3.19 19.32
N SER A 32 -3.33 2.46 19.01
CA SER A 32 -3.83 1.37 19.83
C SER A 32 -3.80 0.06 19.05
N GLY A 33 -3.78 -1.06 19.76
CA GLY A 33 -3.71 -2.41 19.22
C GLY A 33 -4.18 -3.41 20.27
N SER A 34 -3.98 -4.70 20.02
CA SER A 34 -4.46 -5.78 20.92
C SER A 34 -5.91 -5.64 21.35
N LEU A 35 -6.78 -5.16 20.45
CA LEU A 35 -8.16 -4.87 20.79
C LEU A 35 -8.89 -6.16 21.18
N GLY A 36 -9.51 -6.13 22.36
CA GLY A 36 -10.43 -7.15 22.83
C GLY A 36 -11.81 -6.57 23.15
N PRO A 37 -12.74 -7.42 23.66
CA PRO A 37 -14.05 -6.96 24.10
C PRO A 37 -13.97 -6.13 25.39
N THR A 38 -12.96 -6.35 26.23
CA THR A 38 -12.85 -5.68 27.55
C THR A 38 -11.46 -5.11 27.80
N SER A 39 -10.61 -5.07 26.78
CA SER A 39 -9.25 -4.56 26.89
C SER A 39 -8.72 -4.00 25.57
N VAL A 40 -7.66 -3.21 25.68
CA VAL A 40 -6.87 -2.70 24.56
C VAL A 40 -5.44 -2.45 25.04
N ARG A 41 -4.46 -2.50 24.14
CA ARG A 41 -3.13 -1.93 24.39
C ARG A 41 -2.98 -0.60 23.68
N ILE A 42 -2.35 0.36 24.34
CA ILE A 42 -2.10 1.70 23.82
C ILE A 42 -0.61 1.95 23.87
N ALA A 43 -0.02 2.38 22.75
CA ALA A 43 1.30 2.97 22.74
C ALA A 43 1.13 4.48 22.53
N ALA A 44 1.56 5.27 23.51
CA ALA A 44 1.47 6.73 23.48
C ALA A 44 2.72 7.35 24.10
N GLU A 45 3.69 7.74 23.26
CA GLU A 45 4.95 8.33 23.69
C GLU A 45 4.73 9.78 24.16
N PRO A 46 5.19 10.15 25.38
CA PRO A 46 5.07 11.52 25.89
C PRO A 46 6.05 12.47 25.19
N ALA A 47 5.67 13.75 25.06
CA ALA A 47 6.55 14.80 24.52
C ALA A 47 7.72 15.15 25.46
N SER A 48 7.55 14.90 26.75
CA SER A 48 8.54 15.05 27.82
C SER A 48 9.06 13.68 28.28
N SER A 49 10.06 13.66 29.16
CA SER A 49 10.61 12.39 29.70
C SER A 49 9.55 11.50 30.38
N THR A 50 8.51 12.11 30.93
CA THR A 50 7.33 11.45 31.48
C THR A 50 6.04 12.10 30.98
N GLY A 51 4.94 11.37 31.03
CA GLY A 51 3.60 11.90 30.79
C GLY A 51 2.52 11.05 31.46
N LEU A 52 1.39 11.69 31.78
CA LEU A 52 0.21 11.02 32.33
C LEU A 52 -0.78 10.75 31.19
N LEU A 53 -0.80 9.52 30.70
CA LEU A 53 -1.76 9.07 29.70
C LEU A 53 -3.12 8.85 30.37
N LEU A 54 -4.17 9.46 29.83
CA LEU A 54 -5.55 9.31 30.31
C LEU A 54 -6.38 8.50 29.31
N VAL A 55 -7.33 7.73 29.83
CA VAL A 55 -8.34 7.01 29.05
C VAL A 55 -9.71 7.34 29.60
N SER A 56 -10.69 7.66 28.75
CA SER A 56 -12.04 8.05 29.16
C SER A 56 -13.08 7.62 28.12
N GLN A 57 -14.36 7.64 28.48
CA GLN A 57 -15.47 7.55 27.53
C GLN A 57 -15.79 8.90 26.87
N HIS A 58 -15.17 9.99 27.34
CA HIS A 58 -15.37 11.34 26.82
C HIS A 58 -14.11 11.86 26.14
N ALA A 59 -14.27 12.54 25.01
CA ALA A 59 -13.16 13.16 24.27
C ALA A 59 -12.45 14.27 25.07
N SER A 60 -13.08 14.81 26.11
CA SER A 60 -12.46 15.73 27.08
C SER A 60 -11.44 15.04 28.01
N LEU A 61 -11.33 13.71 27.97
CA LEU A 61 -10.56 12.87 28.89
C LEU A 61 -11.02 12.99 30.36
N SER A 62 -12.23 13.50 30.61
CA SER A 62 -12.77 13.73 31.95
C SER A 62 -14.25 13.28 32.08
N PRO A 63 -14.61 12.53 33.13
CA PRO A 63 -13.70 11.94 34.12
C PRO A 63 -12.81 10.85 33.49
N PRO A 64 -11.56 10.68 33.95
CA PRO A 64 -10.71 9.59 33.48
C PRO A 64 -11.24 8.26 34.02
N LEU A 65 -11.36 7.26 33.15
CA LEU A 65 -11.59 5.87 33.52
C LEU A 65 -10.31 5.22 34.05
N ALA A 66 -9.18 5.53 33.41
CA ALA A 66 -7.86 5.03 33.79
C ALA A 66 -6.80 6.10 33.49
N SER A 67 -5.68 6.01 34.21
CA SER A 67 -4.53 6.87 34.01
C SER A 67 -3.22 6.10 34.20
N PHE A 68 -2.23 6.34 33.35
CA PHE A 68 -0.96 5.64 33.36
C PHE A 68 0.20 6.63 33.30
N GLN A 69 1.18 6.49 34.20
CA GLN A 69 2.46 7.17 34.06
C GLN A 69 3.30 6.41 33.04
N VAL A 70 3.69 7.10 31.97
CA VAL A 70 4.53 6.57 30.89
C VAL A 70 5.81 7.40 30.75
N THR A 71 6.84 6.80 30.17
CA THR A 71 8.11 7.48 29.86
C THR A 71 8.44 7.37 28.37
N SER A 72 9.38 8.17 27.89
CA SER A 72 9.86 8.11 26.49
C SER A 72 10.42 6.73 26.10
N ASP A 73 10.87 5.93 27.07
CA ASP A 73 11.38 4.57 26.83
C ASP A 73 10.36 3.47 27.07
N LYS A 74 9.28 3.75 27.82
CA LYS A 74 8.24 2.79 28.17
C LYS A 74 6.87 3.45 28.15
N PHE A 75 6.20 3.31 27.01
CA PHE A 75 4.94 4.00 26.72
C PHE A 75 3.82 3.10 26.17
N VAL A 76 4.01 1.77 26.24
CA VAL A 76 2.95 0.79 25.95
C VAL A 76 2.27 0.39 27.26
N VAL A 77 0.95 0.52 27.31
CA VAL A 77 0.13 0.16 28.47
C VAL A 77 -1.05 -0.72 28.06
N GLU A 78 -1.50 -1.59 28.97
CA GLU A 78 -2.71 -2.39 28.82
C GLU A 78 -3.84 -1.78 29.65
N VAL A 79 -4.96 -1.53 29.00
CA VAL A 79 -6.18 -1.04 29.62
C VAL A 79 -7.16 -2.21 29.66
N SER A 80 -7.68 -2.52 30.84
CA SER A 80 -8.59 -3.66 31.07
C SER A 80 -9.88 -3.19 31.73
N ASN A 81 -10.81 -4.13 31.96
CA ASN A 81 -12.13 -3.86 32.57
C ASN A 81 -12.97 -2.84 31.78
N LEU A 82 -12.77 -2.79 30.47
CA LEU A 82 -13.58 -1.98 29.57
C LEU A 82 -14.93 -2.65 29.30
N THR A 83 -15.93 -1.85 29.01
CA THR A 83 -17.22 -2.33 28.52
C THR A 83 -17.08 -2.71 27.04
N SER A 84 -17.67 -3.84 26.64
CA SER A 84 -17.70 -4.27 25.24
C SER A 84 -18.50 -3.34 24.35
N ASP A 85 -18.18 -3.31 23.06
CA ASP A 85 -18.88 -2.52 22.03
C ASP A 85 -19.02 -1.01 22.37
N SER A 86 -18.03 -0.46 23.08
CA SER A 86 -18.07 0.89 23.64
C SER A 86 -16.93 1.76 23.11
N LEU A 87 -17.22 3.03 22.86
CA LEU A 87 -16.26 4.02 22.37
C LEU A 87 -15.47 4.62 23.54
N TYR A 88 -14.16 4.71 23.37
CA TYR A 88 -13.23 5.31 24.32
C TYR A 88 -12.28 6.27 23.61
N PHE A 89 -11.74 7.19 24.38
CA PHE A 89 -10.76 8.19 23.96
C PHE A 89 -9.53 8.10 24.86
N TYR A 90 -8.37 8.40 24.31
CA TYR A 90 -7.12 8.45 25.05
C TYR A 90 -6.19 9.55 24.53
N GLY A 91 -5.37 10.07 25.44
CA GLY A 91 -4.43 11.16 25.15
C GLY A 91 -3.77 11.68 26.42
N PHE A 92 -2.84 12.60 26.27
CA PHE A 92 -2.21 13.34 27.38
C PHE A 92 -3.02 14.57 27.80
N ASP A 93 -3.76 15.14 26.84
CA ASP A 93 -4.67 16.27 27.03
C ASP A 93 -5.80 16.21 25.98
N ALA A 94 -6.80 17.07 26.14
CA ALA A 94 -7.99 17.09 25.28
C ALA A 94 -7.79 17.78 23.91
N SER A 95 -6.61 18.35 23.62
CA SER A 95 -6.34 19.05 22.35
C SER A 95 -6.02 18.09 21.21
N ASP A 96 -5.51 16.89 21.53
CA ASP A 96 -5.09 15.89 20.58
C ASP A 96 -5.39 14.49 21.12
N VAL A 97 -6.63 14.03 20.93
CA VAL A 97 -7.13 12.73 21.42
C VAL A 97 -7.28 11.73 20.29
N ALA A 98 -6.91 10.49 20.58
CA ALA A 98 -7.18 9.33 19.75
C ALA A 98 -8.37 8.55 20.33
N SER A 99 -8.97 7.67 19.53
CA SER A 99 -10.15 6.90 19.91
C SER A 99 -10.05 5.45 19.47
N PHE A 100 -10.75 4.58 20.19
CA PHE A 100 -10.98 3.20 19.79
C PHE A 100 -12.37 2.74 20.27
N ARG A 101 -12.91 1.72 19.62
CA ARG A 101 -14.13 1.05 20.07
C ARG A 101 -13.80 -0.39 20.42
N THR A 102 -14.17 -0.85 21.62
CA THR A 102 -13.95 -2.26 22.01
C THR A 102 -14.75 -3.20 21.13
N SER A 103 -14.26 -4.43 20.97
CA SER A 103 -15.02 -5.48 20.29
C SER A 103 -16.31 -5.80 21.04
N SER A 104 -17.30 -6.33 20.33
CA SER A 104 -18.47 -6.95 20.95
C SER A 104 -18.15 -8.38 21.41
N LEU A 105 -18.82 -8.81 22.48
CA LEU A 105 -18.91 -10.22 22.88
C LEU A 105 -19.94 -11.00 22.03
N GLU A 106 -20.81 -10.28 21.31
CA GLU A 106 -21.81 -10.85 20.42
C GLU A 106 -21.27 -10.95 18.98
N HIS A 107 -21.89 -11.80 18.17
CA HIS A 107 -21.57 -11.96 16.74
C HIS A 107 -22.20 -10.86 15.87
N LYS A 108 -21.93 -9.59 16.21
CA LYS A 108 -22.39 -8.43 15.45
C LYS A 108 -21.66 -8.32 14.11
N PRO A 109 -22.25 -7.66 13.09
CA PRO A 109 -21.53 -7.31 11.86
C PRO A 109 -20.20 -6.63 12.17
N LEU A 110 -19.17 -6.98 11.42
CA LEU A 110 -17.80 -6.50 11.64
C LEU A 110 -17.23 -5.97 10.33
N ARG A 111 -16.72 -4.73 10.37
CA ARG A 111 -15.95 -4.14 9.28
C ARG A 111 -14.47 -4.04 9.67
N ILE A 112 -13.60 -4.52 8.80
CA ILE A 112 -12.14 -4.45 8.92
C ILE A 112 -11.61 -3.77 7.66
N ALA A 113 -10.75 -2.77 7.81
CA ALA A 113 -9.96 -2.26 6.70
C ALA A 113 -8.57 -2.91 6.72
N PHE A 114 -7.95 -3.09 5.56
CA PHE A 114 -6.64 -3.72 5.47
C PHE A 114 -5.85 -3.21 4.26
N ALA A 115 -4.53 -3.13 4.40
CA ALA A 115 -3.62 -2.80 3.31
C ALA A 115 -2.17 -3.18 3.69
N SER A 116 -1.23 -2.94 2.79
CA SER A 116 0.21 -3.06 3.05
C SER A 116 0.97 -2.01 2.24
N CYS A 117 2.31 -2.04 2.29
CA CYS A 117 3.17 -1.35 1.32
C CYS A 117 2.96 0.17 1.27
N ALA A 118 3.40 0.85 2.33
CA ALA A 118 3.43 2.30 2.42
C ALA A 118 4.86 2.84 2.46
N TRP A 119 5.18 3.80 1.61
CA TRP A 119 6.42 4.57 1.74
C TRP A 119 6.59 5.15 3.15
N THR A 120 7.84 5.22 3.61
CA THR A 120 8.15 5.71 4.96
C THR A 120 7.63 7.14 5.14
N GLY A 121 6.74 7.35 6.11
CA GLY A 121 6.17 8.68 6.36
C GLY A 121 5.23 9.18 5.25
N SER A 122 4.61 8.26 4.50
CA SER A 122 3.70 8.57 3.41
C SER A 122 2.58 9.54 3.83
N ARG A 123 2.39 10.59 3.04
CA ARG A 123 1.33 11.61 3.18
C ARG A 123 0.17 11.38 2.22
N SER A 124 0.07 10.16 1.67
CA SER A 124 -1.04 9.76 0.80
C SER A 124 -2.38 10.07 1.48
N LYS A 125 -3.35 10.58 0.70
CA LYS A 125 -4.72 10.84 1.21
C LYS A 125 -5.48 9.54 1.48
N ILE A 126 -4.97 8.40 1.04
CA ILE A 126 -5.60 7.09 1.25
C ILE A 126 -5.82 6.82 2.75
N PHE A 127 -4.87 7.22 3.62
CA PHE A 127 -4.97 7.01 5.05
C PHE A 127 -6.16 7.78 5.64
N SER A 128 -6.31 9.05 5.25
CA SER A 128 -7.47 9.87 5.61
C SER A 128 -8.78 9.27 5.08
N ARG A 129 -8.77 8.75 3.84
CA ARG A 129 -9.95 8.08 3.27
C ARG A 129 -10.37 6.85 4.09
N ILE A 130 -9.42 6.02 4.50
CA ILE A 130 -9.70 4.86 5.37
C ILE A 130 -10.27 5.32 6.73
N ALA A 131 -9.65 6.34 7.31
CA ALA A 131 -10.06 6.92 8.60
C ALA A 131 -11.48 7.50 8.58
N GLN A 132 -11.96 7.92 7.41
CA GLN A 132 -13.26 8.58 7.20
C GLN A 132 -14.33 7.64 6.60
N LEU A 133 -14.05 6.35 6.46
CA LEU A 133 -15.04 5.37 6.01
C LEU A 133 -16.29 5.39 6.90
N ASN A 134 -17.46 5.26 6.28
CA ASN A 134 -18.73 5.20 6.97
C ASN A 134 -19.56 3.96 6.53
N PRO A 135 -19.97 3.06 7.44
CA PRO A 135 -19.54 2.98 8.84
C PRO A 135 -18.02 2.79 8.99
N PRO A 136 -17.43 3.23 10.11
CA PRO A 136 -15.99 3.10 10.37
C PRO A 136 -15.61 1.63 10.59
N PRO A 137 -14.44 1.18 10.10
CA PRO A 137 -13.87 -0.10 10.49
C PRO A 137 -13.62 -0.18 11.99
N LEU A 138 -13.75 -1.38 12.57
CA LEU A 138 -13.38 -1.61 13.97
C LEU A 138 -11.85 -1.56 14.15
N VAL A 139 -11.11 -2.10 13.18
CA VAL A 139 -9.64 -2.14 13.16
C VAL A 139 -9.12 -1.94 11.73
N PHE A 140 -7.87 -1.50 11.62
CA PHE A 140 -7.09 -1.51 10.39
C PHE A 140 -5.95 -2.53 10.48
N ILE A 141 -5.82 -3.40 9.47
CA ILE A 141 -4.73 -4.38 9.37
C ILE A 141 -3.65 -3.83 8.42
N GLN A 142 -2.45 -3.59 8.94
CA GLN A 142 -1.24 -3.34 8.16
C GLN A 142 -0.48 -4.67 7.97
N ALA A 143 -0.65 -5.29 6.81
CA ALA A 143 -0.08 -6.61 6.49
C ALA A 143 1.32 -6.50 5.88
N GLY A 144 2.25 -5.85 6.58
CA GLY A 144 3.63 -5.66 6.14
C GLY A 144 3.93 -4.27 5.58
N ASP A 145 5.23 -4.00 5.42
CA ASP A 145 5.79 -2.80 4.82
C ASP A 145 5.18 -1.49 5.34
N LEU A 146 5.16 -1.34 6.67
CA LEU A 146 4.82 -0.08 7.35
C LEU A 146 5.80 1.04 6.97
N HIS A 147 7.06 0.68 6.68
CA HIS A 147 8.09 1.56 6.15
C HIS A 147 9.05 0.84 5.21
N TYR A 148 9.78 1.60 4.38
CA TYR A 148 10.76 1.10 3.40
C TYR A 148 12.21 1.47 3.75
N GLN A 149 12.56 1.52 5.04
CA GLN A 149 13.92 1.91 5.45
C GLN A 149 14.99 0.84 5.18
N ASN A 150 14.60 -0.42 4.96
CA ASN A 150 15.53 -1.50 4.58
C ASN A 150 16.75 -1.63 5.52
N ILE A 151 16.50 -1.60 6.84
CA ILE A 151 17.57 -1.53 7.84
C ILE A 151 18.20 -2.92 7.97
N ALA A 152 19.38 -3.12 7.37
CA ALA A 152 20.07 -4.42 7.37
C ALA A 152 21.01 -4.65 8.58
N GLU A 153 21.16 -3.65 9.46
CA GLU A 153 22.08 -3.64 10.60
C GLU A 153 21.33 -3.85 11.92
N ASP A 154 22.02 -4.36 12.94
CA ASP A 154 21.52 -4.41 14.32
C ASP A 154 21.56 -3.00 14.96
N SER A 155 20.64 -2.13 14.54
CA SER A 155 20.60 -0.73 14.97
C SER A 155 19.21 -0.34 15.44
N LEU A 156 18.97 -0.42 16.75
CA LEU A 156 17.70 -0.03 17.36
C LEU A 156 17.32 1.40 16.95
N ALA A 157 18.24 2.35 17.10
CA ALA A 157 18.01 3.78 16.79
C ALA A 157 17.48 4.02 15.36
N ARG A 158 17.91 3.23 14.36
CA ARG A 158 17.39 3.36 12.98
C ARG A 158 15.94 2.89 12.88
N PHE A 159 15.56 1.85 13.60
CA PHE A 159 14.17 1.41 13.66
C PHE A 159 13.31 2.43 14.44
N GLU A 160 13.80 2.99 15.55
CA GLU A 160 13.07 4.04 16.28
C GLU A 160 12.80 5.25 15.38
N ASP A 161 13.80 5.71 14.62
CA ASP A 161 13.65 6.77 13.63
C ASP A 161 12.61 6.41 12.53
N ALA A 162 12.57 5.15 12.10
CA ALA A 162 11.57 4.69 11.13
C ALA A 162 10.14 4.78 11.67
N TYR A 163 9.90 4.33 12.92
CA TYR A 163 8.60 4.49 13.59
C TYR A 163 8.25 5.96 13.76
N HIS A 164 9.19 6.79 14.22
CA HIS A 164 8.95 8.24 14.36
C HIS A 164 8.59 8.90 13.03
N LYS A 165 9.27 8.57 11.93
CA LYS A 165 8.94 9.09 10.60
C LYS A 165 7.52 8.71 10.18
N VAL A 166 7.13 7.45 10.35
CA VAL A 166 5.77 6.97 10.06
C VAL A 166 4.73 7.72 10.91
N HIS A 167 4.91 7.79 12.23
CA HIS A 167 3.98 8.48 13.12
C HIS A 167 4.01 10.02 13.00
N SER A 168 5.06 10.59 12.40
CA SER A 168 5.14 12.02 12.07
C SER A 168 4.31 12.41 10.85
N SER A 169 3.91 11.44 10.01
CA SER A 169 3.07 11.73 8.85
C SER A 169 1.66 12.14 9.30
N PRO A 170 1.13 13.30 8.85
CA PRO A 170 -0.20 13.75 9.25
C PRO A 170 -1.32 12.78 8.88
N THR A 171 -1.27 12.17 7.69
CA THR A 171 -2.36 11.29 7.22
C THR A 171 -2.28 9.90 7.86
N GLN A 172 -1.07 9.37 8.11
CA GLN A 172 -0.92 8.12 8.86
C GLN A 172 -1.35 8.31 10.31
N ARG A 173 -0.96 9.42 10.95
CA ARG A 173 -1.39 9.77 12.30
C ARG A 173 -2.91 9.90 12.41
N GLU A 174 -3.57 10.48 11.41
CA GLU A 174 -5.03 10.54 11.36
C GLU A 174 -5.65 9.14 11.38
N LEU A 175 -5.17 8.19 10.57
CA LEU A 175 -5.67 6.81 10.61
C LEU A 175 -5.44 6.16 11.98
N PHE A 176 -4.21 6.26 12.49
CA PHE A 176 -3.79 5.65 13.75
C PHE A 176 -4.51 6.21 14.99
N SER A 177 -5.02 7.45 14.90
CA SER A 177 -5.80 8.07 15.98
C SER A 177 -7.29 7.71 15.95
N LYS A 178 -7.79 7.09 14.87
CA LYS A 178 -9.21 6.79 14.70
C LYS A 178 -9.61 5.35 15.00
N MET A 179 -8.69 4.41 14.90
CA MET A 179 -8.96 3.00 15.17
C MET A 179 -7.71 2.23 15.59
N PRO A 180 -7.86 1.08 16.28
CA PRO A 180 -6.76 0.18 16.55
C PRO A 180 -6.13 -0.41 15.28
N ILE A 181 -4.82 -0.59 15.33
CA ILE A 181 -3.99 -1.11 14.24
C ILE A 181 -3.50 -2.51 14.60
N ILE A 182 -3.74 -3.46 13.72
CA ILE A 182 -3.13 -4.79 13.75
C ILE A 182 -1.97 -4.76 12.76
N TYR A 183 -0.75 -4.77 13.25
CA TYR A 183 0.45 -4.63 12.43
C TYR A 183 1.34 -5.88 12.53
N ILE A 184 1.84 -6.32 11.38
CA ILE A 184 2.93 -7.29 11.25
C ILE A 184 3.91 -6.76 10.21
N TRP A 185 5.21 -6.95 10.43
CA TRP A 185 6.22 -6.59 9.42
C TRP A 185 6.14 -7.49 8.19
N ASP A 186 6.73 -7.02 7.09
CA ASP A 186 7.31 -7.86 6.05
C ASP A 186 8.84 -7.60 5.95
N ASP A 187 9.47 -7.74 4.78
CA ASP A 187 10.94 -7.60 4.68
C ASP A 187 11.41 -6.17 4.92
N HIS A 188 10.77 -5.17 4.32
CA HIS A 188 11.25 -3.79 4.30
C HIS A 188 11.22 -3.08 5.67
N ASP A 189 10.44 -3.61 6.60
CA ASP A 189 10.30 -3.18 7.99
C ASP A 189 10.77 -4.21 9.04
N PHE A 190 11.19 -5.40 8.62
CA PHE A 190 11.98 -6.35 9.43
C PHE A 190 13.49 -6.19 9.24
N GLY A 191 13.93 -5.89 8.03
CA GLY A 191 15.34 -5.87 7.65
C GLY A 191 15.57 -5.20 6.30
N GLY A 192 16.59 -5.66 5.57
CA GLY A 192 16.72 -5.33 4.15
C GLY A 192 15.74 -6.13 3.28
N ASN A 193 15.64 -5.76 2.00
CA ASN A 193 14.82 -6.46 1.02
C ASN A 193 15.07 -7.99 1.02
N ASN A 194 14.00 -8.77 1.06
CA ASN A 194 13.96 -10.23 1.24
C ASN A 194 14.63 -10.74 2.54
N ALA A 195 14.71 -9.93 3.61
CA ALA A 195 15.29 -10.38 4.87
C ALA A 195 14.56 -11.61 5.43
N ILE A 196 15.35 -12.50 6.05
CA ILE A 196 14.92 -13.76 6.66
C ILE A 196 15.48 -13.86 8.09
N GLY A 197 15.22 -14.96 8.78
CA GLY A 197 15.51 -15.10 10.22
C GLY A 197 16.99 -15.02 10.61
N THR A 198 17.91 -15.09 9.65
CA THR A 198 19.36 -14.90 9.85
C THR A 198 19.84 -13.45 9.65
N SER A 199 18.92 -12.51 9.36
CA SER A 199 19.25 -11.09 9.21
C SER A 199 19.92 -10.54 10.46
N LYS A 200 20.97 -9.73 10.28
CA LYS A 200 21.65 -9.02 11.37
C LYS A 200 20.72 -8.01 12.06
N SER A 201 19.69 -7.52 11.37
CA SER A 201 18.71 -6.57 11.92
C SER A 201 17.76 -7.17 12.96
N LYS A 202 17.63 -8.50 12.99
CA LYS A 202 16.59 -9.19 13.78
C LYS A 202 16.53 -8.77 15.26
N PRO A 203 17.65 -8.64 16.02
CA PRO A 203 17.59 -8.24 17.43
C PRO A 203 17.00 -6.83 17.60
N ALA A 204 17.53 -5.85 16.86
CA ALA A 204 16.99 -4.48 16.84
C ALA A 204 15.54 -4.40 16.37
N ALA A 205 15.15 -5.13 15.32
CA ALA A 205 13.78 -5.15 14.80
C ALA A 205 12.78 -5.67 15.86
N LEU A 206 13.11 -6.77 16.53
CA LEU A 206 12.31 -7.31 17.64
C LEU A 206 12.22 -6.34 18.82
N ALA A 207 13.33 -5.70 19.20
CA ALA A 207 13.36 -4.72 20.28
C ALA A 207 12.50 -3.50 19.95
N ALA A 208 12.61 -2.96 18.73
CA ALA A 208 11.81 -1.84 18.27
C ALA A 208 10.31 -2.21 18.20
N TYR A 209 9.97 -3.38 17.65
CA TYR A 209 8.58 -3.83 17.59
C TYR A 209 7.94 -3.90 18.99
N ARG A 210 8.65 -4.49 19.96
CA ARG A 210 8.18 -4.56 21.37
C ARG A 210 8.09 -3.19 22.05
N LYS A 211 8.91 -2.21 21.65
CA LYS A 211 8.88 -0.85 22.17
C LYS A 211 7.71 -0.04 21.59
N PHE A 212 7.46 -0.14 20.29
CA PHE A 212 6.57 0.76 19.56
C PHE A 212 5.17 0.20 19.31
N VAL A 213 5.03 -1.12 19.15
CA VAL A 213 3.77 -1.73 18.70
C VAL A 213 2.95 -2.21 19.91
N PRO A 214 1.70 -1.74 20.09
CA PRO A 214 0.81 -2.17 21.16
C PRO A 214 0.17 -3.55 20.84
N ALA A 215 1.00 -4.53 20.52
CA ALA A 215 0.61 -5.91 20.26
C ALA A 215 0.79 -6.78 21.52
N LYS A 216 -0.12 -7.73 21.71
CA LYS A 216 0.00 -8.82 22.66
C LYS A 216 0.41 -10.05 21.86
N LEU A 217 1.67 -10.41 22.00
CA LEU A 217 2.24 -11.54 21.25
C LEU A 217 1.66 -12.84 21.80
N ALA A 218 1.36 -13.80 20.94
CA ALA A 218 0.80 -15.09 21.36
C ALA A 218 1.70 -15.81 22.37
N GLU A 219 3.00 -15.56 22.29
CA GLU A 219 4.04 -16.13 23.13
C GLU A 219 4.05 -15.62 24.58
N GLU A 220 3.50 -14.42 24.83
CA GLU A 220 3.34 -13.89 26.18
C GLU A 220 2.40 -14.76 27.03
N ALA A 221 1.58 -15.62 26.39
CA ALA A 221 0.73 -16.60 27.05
C ALA A 221 1.40 -17.97 27.28
N ASP A 222 2.42 -18.33 26.49
CA ASP A 222 2.96 -19.72 26.39
C ASP A 222 4.48 -19.85 26.66
N GLY A 223 5.08 -18.90 27.37
CA GLY A 223 6.46 -19.06 27.89
C GLY A 223 7.59 -18.59 26.96
N GLY A 224 7.29 -17.68 26.04
CA GLY A 224 8.28 -16.93 25.26
C GLY A 224 8.75 -17.68 24.02
N ALA A 225 8.70 -16.99 22.89
CA ALA A 225 9.17 -17.53 21.64
C ALA A 225 9.92 -16.49 20.82
N ALA A 226 10.30 -16.90 19.62
CA ALA A 226 11.33 -16.22 18.85
C ALA A 226 10.74 -15.27 17.78
N GLY A 227 9.42 -15.11 17.70
CA GLY A 227 8.71 -14.30 16.71
C GLY A 227 7.70 -13.32 17.30
N ILE A 228 6.82 -12.76 16.45
CA ILE A 228 5.82 -11.75 16.84
C ILE A 228 4.39 -12.07 16.35
N PHE A 229 4.09 -13.35 16.16
CA PHE A 229 2.76 -13.78 15.75
C PHE A 229 1.72 -13.50 16.84
N GLN A 230 0.48 -13.23 16.42
CA GLN A 230 -0.59 -12.69 17.27
C GLN A 230 -1.92 -13.37 17.00
N ALA A 231 -2.83 -13.31 17.97
CA ALA A 231 -4.22 -13.65 17.78
C ALA A 231 -5.18 -12.65 18.44
N TYR A 232 -6.28 -12.34 17.76
CA TYR A 232 -7.33 -11.44 18.21
C TYR A 232 -8.69 -12.11 18.09
N SER A 233 -9.63 -11.77 18.98
CA SER A 233 -11.03 -12.19 18.88
C SER A 233 -11.92 -10.96 18.76
N LEU A 234 -12.49 -10.73 17.58
CA LEU A 234 -13.30 -9.56 17.22
C LEU A 234 -14.70 -9.98 16.79
N ASN A 235 -15.75 -9.69 17.57
CA ASN A 235 -17.14 -10.06 17.27
C ASN A 235 -17.32 -11.55 16.86
N GLY A 236 -16.60 -12.46 17.50
CA GLY A 236 -16.56 -13.90 17.16
C GLY A 236 -15.63 -14.31 16.01
N VAL A 237 -14.98 -13.36 15.33
CA VAL A 237 -13.94 -13.60 14.32
C VAL A 237 -12.57 -13.74 14.99
N ARG A 238 -11.85 -14.81 14.70
CA ARG A 238 -10.48 -15.04 15.16
C ARG A 238 -9.50 -14.55 14.10
N VAL A 239 -8.81 -13.45 14.37
CA VAL A 239 -7.75 -12.95 13.50
C VAL A 239 -6.42 -13.58 13.92
N LEU A 240 -5.77 -14.28 13.00
CA LEU A 240 -4.48 -14.95 13.20
C LEU A 240 -3.43 -14.23 12.37
N VAL A 241 -2.43 -13.63 13.00
CA VAL A 241 -1.41 -12.81 12.33
C VAL A 241 -0.08 -13.53 12.38
N MET A 242 0.48 -13.85 11.21
CA MET A 242 1.69 -14.67 11.09
C MET A 242 2.94 -13.81 10.89
N ASP A 243 3.99 -14.07 11.66
CA ASP A 243 5.33 -13.59 11.36
C ASP A 243 5.99 -14.52 10.33
N LEU A 244 6.30 -14.00 9.14
CA LEU A 244 6.88 -14.77 8.03
C LEU A 244 8.35 -14.44 7.78
N ARG A 245 8.99 -13.70 8.69
CA ARG A 245 10.34 -13.17 8.50
C ARG A 245 11.28 -13.65 9.59
N SER A 246 10.97 -13.44 10.87
CA SER A 246 11.95 -13.58 11.95
C SER A 246 12.43 -15.02 12.17
N GLN A 247 11.59 -16.01 11.86
CA GLN A 247 11.90 -17.43 11.95
C GLN A 247 12.04 -18.10 10.58
N SER A 248 12.06 -17.31 9.52
CA SER A 248 12.19 -17.83 8.16
C SER A 248 13.57 -18.44 7.94
N THR A 249 13.59 -19.69 7.51
CA THR A 249 14.75 -20.52 7.20
C THR A 249 14.51 -21.25 5.86
N PRO A 250 14.65 -20.56 4.71
CA PRO A 250 14.42 -21.15 3.39
C PRO A 250 15.21 -22.44 3.13
N ALA A 251 16.44 -22.54 3.66
CA ALA A 251 17.27 -23.74 3.56
C ALA A 251 16.65 -24.98 4.23
N HIS A 252 15.66 -24.80 5.10
CA HIS A 252 14.88 -25.85 5.75
C HIS A 252 13.40 -25.83 5.32
N GLY A 253 13.08 -25.13 4.23
CA GLY A 253 11.73 -25.07 3.67
C GLY A 253 10.68 -24.45 4.58
N SER A 254 11.09 -23.62 5.56
CA SER A 254 10.21 -23.10 6.60
C SER A 254 10.21 -21.57 6.63
N THR A 255 9.03 -20.95 6.55
CA THR A 255 8.85 -19.50 6.76
C THR A 255 8.33 -19.17 8.16
N LEU A 256 7.56 -20.07 8.79
CA LEU A 256 6.98 -19.85 10.12
C LEU A 256 7.95 -20.20 11.26
N GLY A 257 8.79 -21.22 11.04
CA GLY A 257 9.50 -21.89 12.12
C GLY A 257 8.59 -22.86 12.89
N LEU A 258 9.19 -23.77 13.66
CA LEU A 258 8.48 -24.90 14.27
C LEU A 258 7.37 -24.47 15.23
N GLN A 259 7.66 -23.51 16.11
CA GLN A 259 6.74 -23.12 17.18
C GLN A 259 5.49 -22.41 16.65
N GLN A 260 5.68 -21.42 15.77
CA GLN A 260 4.55 -20.74 15.13
C GLN A 260 3.74 -21.68 14.24
N ARG A 261 4.40 -22.65 13.57
CA ARG A 261 3.69 -23.68 12.81
C ARG A 261 2.79 -24.52 13.71
N GLN A 262 3.31 -25.02 14.84
CA GLN A 262 2.52 -25.78 15.81
C GLN A 262 1.35 -24.96 16.37
N TRP A 263 1.62 -23.71 16.74
CA TRP A 263 0.59 -22.76 17.18
C TRP A 263 -0.50 -22.57 16.12
N LEU A 264 -0.13 -22.34 14.85
CA LEU A 264 -1.09 -22.16 13.77
C LEU A 264 -1.97 -23.39 13.56
N LEU A 265 -1.38 -24.60 13.59
CA LEU A 265 -2.13 -25.85 13.51
C LEU A 265 -3.13 -26.02 14.66
N GLN A 266 -2.76 -25.60 15.88
CA GLN A 266 -3.68 -25.59 17.03
C GLN A 266 -4.81 -24.55 16.86
N GLN A 267 -4.52 -23.37 16.31
CA GLN A 267 -5.54 -22.38 15.99
C GLN A 267 -6.52 -22.91 14.92
N LEU A 268 -6.01 -23.61 13.90
CA LEU A 268 -6.85 -24.28 12.89
C LEU A 268 -7.70 -25.39 13.52
N ALA A 269 -7.19 -26.14 14.49
CA ALA A 269 -7.95 -27.20 15.16
C ALA A 269 -9.14 -26.66 15.98
N SER A 270 -9.05 -25.42 16.46
CA SER A 270 -10.12 -24.71 17.21
C SER A 270 -11.08 -23.92 16.32
N TRP A 271 -11.10 -24.14 15.00
CA TRP A 271 -11.91 -23.36 14.06
C TRP A 271 -13.41 -23.30 14.39
N ARG A 272 -13.95 -24.31 15.08
CA ARG A 272 -15.36 -24.41 15.48
C ARG A 272 -15.75 -23.45 16.60
N ASP A 273 -14.79 -22.94 17.36
CA ASP A 273 -15.02 -22.00 18.46
C ASP A 273 -15.30 -20.58 17.96
N TYR A 274 -15.04 -20.33 16.67
CA TYR A 274 -15.14 -19.04 16.04
C TYR A 274 -16.10 -19.11 14.86
N ARG A 275 -16.75 -18.00 14.55
CA ARG A 275 -17.59 -17.95 13.35
C ARG A 275 -16.76 -17.83 12.08
N LEU A 276 -15.61 -17.18 12.14
CA LEU A 276 -14.66 -17.02 11.04
C LEU A 276 -13.22 -17.03 11.59
N LEU A 277 -12.32 -17.73 10.91
CA LEU A 277 -10.89 -17.56 11.00
C LEU A 277 -10.42 -16.59 9.91
N LEU A 278 -9.79 -15.49 10.29
CA LEU A 278 -9.13 -14.56 9.38
C LEU A 278 -7.62 -14.70 9.51
N LEU A 279 -6.98 -15.28 8.51
CA LEU A 279 -5.53 -15.43 8.46
C LEU A 279 -4.89 -14.20 7.79
N VAL A 280 -3.92 -13.58 8.46
CA VAL A 280 -3.16 -12.44 7.95
C VAL A 280 -1.74 -12.89 7.62
N SER A 281 -1.37 -12.74 6.35
CA SER A 281 -0.08 -13.11 5.79
C SER A 281 0.64 -11.85 5.28
N SER A 282 1.91 -11.65 5.60
CA SER A 282 2.69 -10.57 4.97
C SER A 282 3.10 -10.92 3.54
N LYS A 283 3.15 -12.22 3.20
CA LYS A 283 3.54 -12.77 1.89
C LYS A 283 2.34 -13.28 1.08
N PRO A 284 2.38 -13.27 -0.26
CA PRO A 284 1.34 -13.88 -1.10
C PRO A 284 1.27 -15.41 -0.93
N TRP A 285 0.07 -15.96 -0.77
CA TRP A 285 -0.16 -17.41 -0.66
C TRP A 285 -0.07 -18.16 -1.99
N LEU A 286 -0.65 -17.57 -3.03
CA LEU A 286 -0.73 -18.15 -4.38
C LEU A 286 0.64 -18.10 -5.05
N GLY A 287 0.80 -18.88 -6.12
CA GLY A 287 2.04 -18.92 -6.91
C GLY A 287 2.57 -20.34 -7.09
N VAL A 288 3.28 -20.53 -8.20
CA VAL A 288 3.81 -21.83 -8.63
C VAL A 288 5.31 -21.94 -8.36
N GLN A 289 6.04 -20.85 -8.60
CA GLN A 289 7.47 -20.74 -8.38
C GLN A 289 7.77 -19.34 -7.84
N GLY A 290 8.56 -19.30 -6.79
CA GLY A 290 8.88 -18.09 -6.05
C GLY A 290 9.96 -18.39 -5.03
N GLN A 291 10.49 -17.34 -4.41
CA GLN A 291 11.48 -17.43 -3.34
C GLN A 291 11.00 -16.71 -2.09
N ASP A 292 10.33 -15.56 -2.26
CA ASP A 292 9.88 -14.72 -1.16
C ASP A 292 8.35 -14.67 -0.96
N ASP A 293 7.65 -15.63 -1.55
CA ASP A 293 6.23 -15.88 -1.33
C ASP A 293 6.04 -17.32 -0.82
N TRP A 294 4.80 -17.73 -0.51
CA TRP A 294 4.55 -19.08 -0.01
C TRP A 294 4.89 -20.19 -1.00
N SER A 295 5.04 -19.91 -2.30
CA SER A 295 5.51 -20.91 -3.27
C SER A 295 7.00 -21.25 -3.13
N GLY A 296 7.78 -20.37 -2.50
CA GLY A 296 9.15 -20.67 -2.05
C GLY A 296 9.22 -21.64 -0.86
N TYR A 297 8.09 -21.85 -0.17
CA TYR A 297 7.96 -22.74 1.00
C TYR A 297 6.87 -23.79 0.75
N ALA A 298 6.90 -24.41 -0.43
CA ALA A 298 5.82 -25.26 -0.93
C ALA A 298 5.47 -26.42 0.01
N GLU A 299 6.45 -27.03 0.68
CA GLU A 299 6.22 -28.12 1.64
C GLU A 299 5.47 -27.64 2.90
N GLU A 300 5.84 -26.49 3.47
CA GLU A 300 5.13 -25.91 4.62
C GLU A 300 3.72 -25.42 4.21
N ARG A 301 3.57 -24.84 3.01
CA ARG A 301 2.26 -24.46 2.44
C ARG A 301 1.35 -25.67 2.27
N GLN A 302 1.91 -26.77 1.75
CA GLN A 302 1.20 -28.03 1.57
C GLN A 302 0.78 -28.62 2.92
N LEU A 303 1.67 -28.67 3.90
CA LEU A 303 1.38 -29.16 5.25
C LEU A 303 0.19 -28.42 5.88
N ILE A 304 0.15 -27.10 5.75
CA ILE A 304 -0.97 -26.29 6.26
C ILE A 304 -2.26 -26.60 5.49
N SER A 305 -2.18 -26.74 4.16
CA SER A 305 -3.35 -27.10 3.33
C SER A 305 -3.89 -28.49 3.66
N ASP A 306 -3.01 -29.46 3.90
CA ASP A 306 -3.36 -30.81 4.34
C ASP A 306 -4.07 -30.77 5.70
N ALA A 307 -3.53 -30.01 6.67
CA ALA A 307 -4.17 -29.83 7.96
C ALA A 307 -5.56 -29.17 7.88
N ILE A 308 -5.72 -28.14 7.03
CA ILE A 308 -7.03 -27.50 6.77
C ILE A 308 -8.05 -28.54 6.30
N ALA A 309 -7.66 -29.38 5.33
CA ALA A 309 -8.53 -30.44 4.82
C ALA A 309 -8.84 -31.50 5.88
N GLU A 310 -7.83 -32.01 6.57
CA GLU A 310 -7.96 -33.07 7.59
C GLU A 310 -8.82 -32.65 8.79
N LEU A 311 -8.66 -31.40 9.26
CA LEU A 311 -9.47 -30.83 10.34
C LEU A 311 -10.90 -30.48 9.89
N GLY A 312 -11.13 -30.48 8.57
CA GLY A 312 -12.38 -30.09 7.95
C GLY A 312 -12.76 -28.66 8.28
N VAL A 313 -11.80 -27.73 8.25
CA VAL A 313 -12.04 -26.29 8.46
C VAL A 313 -13.06 -25.80 7.42
N ARG A 314 -14.01 -24.96 7.83
CA ARG A 314 -15.11 -24.49 6.95
C ARG A 314 -15.26 -22.97 6.86
N ASN A 315 -14.51 -22.21 7.65
CA ASN A 315 -14.76 -20.79 7.89
C ASN A 315 -13.46 -19.98 7.85
N LEU A 316 -12.59 -20.25 6.88
CA LEU A 316 -11.29 -19.57 6.75
C LEU A 316 -11.32 -18.56 5.61
N VAL A 317 -10.76 -17.37 5.84
CA VAL A 317 -10.44 -16.37 4.83
C VAL A 317 -9.02 -15.86 5.08
N MET A 318 -8.29 -15.49 4.03
CA MET A 318 -6.96 -14.88 4.15
C MET A 318 -6.92 -13.45 3.59
N VAL A 319 -6.14 -12.59 4.25
CA VAL A 319 -5.64 -11.32 3.69
C VAL A 319 -4.11 -11.42 3.59
N ALA A 320 -3.54 -11.04 2.45
CA ALA A 320 -2.10 -11.19 2.19
C ALA A 320 -1.44 -9.91 1.64
N GLY A 321 -0.27 -9.51 2.14
CA GLY A 321 0.48 -8.33 1.68
C GLY A 321 1.46 -8.55 0.53
N ASP A 322 2.44 -7.65 0.39
CA ASP A 322 3.64 -7.72 -0.47
C ASP A 322 3.42 -7.74 -2.00
N ALA A 323 2.23 -8.08 -2.49
CA ALA A 323 1.95 -8.20 -3.92
C ALA A 323 1.97 -6.87 -4.70
N HIS A 324 1.81 -5.73 -4.02
CA HIS A 324 1.65 -4.39 -4.63
C HIS A 324 0.51 -4.32 -5.66
N MET A 325 -0.59 -5.02 -5.38
CA MET A 325 -1.81 -4.98 -6.19
C MET A 325 -3.03 -5.39 -5.38
N LEU A 326 -4.20 -4.92 -5.80
CA LEU A 326 -5.47 -5.55 -5.42
C LEU A 326 -5.64 -6.84 -6.23
N ALA A 327 -5.96 -7.95 -5.58
CA ALA A 327 -6.36 -9.18 -6.26
C ALA A 327 -7.20 -10.05 -5.32
N ALA A 328 -8.09 -10.89 -5.86
CA ALA A 328 -8.90 -11.78 -5.04
C ALA A 328 -9.10 -13.14 -5.68
N ASP A 329 -9.10 -14.18 -4.84
CA ASP A 329 -9.47 -15.53 -5.23
C ASP A 329 -10.52 -16.10 -4.29
N ASP A 330 -11.54 -16.73 -4.84
CA ASP A 330 -12.68 -17.29 -4.11
C ASP A 330 -12.43 -18.65 -3.46
N GLY A 331 -11.19 -19.14 -3.53
CA GLY A 331 -10.79 -20.45 -3.02
C GLY A 331 -10.60 -21.51 -4.09
N SER A 332 -10.89 -21.20 -5.36
CA SER A 332 -10.66 -22.13 -6.48
C SER A 332 -9.17 -22.47 -6.67
N ASN A 333 -8.25 -21.56 -6.33
CA ASN A 333 -6.83 -21.70 -6.62
C ASN A 333 -5.92 -21.81 -5.38
N THR A 334 -6.47 -21.78 -4.17
CA THR A 334 -5.71 -21.71 -2.90
C THR A 334 -5.46 -23.06 -2.24
N ASP A 335 -6.00 -24.14 -2.79
CA ASP A 335 -5.84 -25.51 -2.27
C ASP A 335 -4.52 -26.15 -2.75
N PHE A 336 -3.56 -26.30 -1.84
CA PHE A 336 -2.29 -26.97 -2.10
C PHE A 336 -2.18 -28.34 -1.41
N SER A 337 -3.30 -28.91 -0.98
CA SER A 337 -3.30 -30.20 -0.28
C SER A 337 -2.91 -31.37 -1.20
N THR A 338 -2.32 -32.40 -0.61
CA THR A 338 -1.99 -33.69 -1.25
C THR A 338 -3.00 -34.79 -1.00
N LEU A 339 -4.22 -34.44 -0.60
CA LEU A 339 -5.38 -35.35 -0.61
C LEU A 339 -5.24 -36.33 -1.77
N SER A 340 -5.30 -37.64 -1.54
CA SER A 340 -5.10 -38.68 -2.57
C SER A 340 -6.22 -39.72 -2.52
N GLY A 341 -6.42 -40.47 -3.61
CA GLY A 341 -7.33 -41.63 -3.67
C GLY A 341 -8.74 -41.39 -3.09
N ALA A 342 -9.17 -42.23 -2.15
CA ALA A 342 -10.47 -42.16 -1.50
C ALA A 342 -10.71 -40.86 -0.71
N ALA A 343 -9.65 -40.18 -0.23
CA ALA A 343 -9.77 -38.86 0.42
C ALA A 343 -10.07 -37.74 -0.59
N ARG A 344 -9.60 -37.84 -1.86
CA ARG A 344 -10.07 -36.97 -2.97
C ARG A 344 -11.47 -37.30 -3.44
N GLY A 345 -11.85 -38.58 -3.36
CA GLY A 345 -13.20 -39.07 -3.67
C GLY A 345 -14.22 -38.69 -2.60
N ASN A 346 -13.78 -38.41 -1.37
CA ASN A 346 -14.61 -37.82 -0.34
C ASN A 346 -14.95 -36.38 -0.74
N ALA A 347 -16.14 -36.20 -1.30
CA ALA A 347 -16.65 -34.91 -1.73
C ALA A 347 -16.66 -33.85 -0.61
N SER A 348 -16.51 -34.24 0.65
CA SER A 348 -16.58 -33.36 1.82
C SER A 348 -15.25 -32.68 2.19
N LEU A 349 -14.10 -33.18 1.72
CA LEU A 349 -12.79 -32.58 2.08
C LEU A 349 -12.44 -31.42 1.13
N ARG A 350 -12.01 -30.30 1.73
CA ARG A 350 -11.77 -29.01 1.07
C ARG A 350 -10.61 -28.29 1.76
N ALA A 351 -9.68 -27.72 1.00
CA ALA A 351 -8.66 -26.82 1.53
C ALA A 351 -8.54 -25.49 0.78
N GLY A 352 -9.34 -25.28 -0.27
CA GLY A 352 -9.43 -23.97 -0.92
C GLY A 352 -10.21 -22.98 -0.07
N PHE A 353 -9.64 -21.82 0.22
CA PHE A 353 -10.24 -20.75 1.00
C PHE A 353 -10.17 -19.40 0.25
N PRO A 354 -11.12 -18.48 0.48
CA PRO A 354 -11.06 -17.14 -0.10
C PRO A 354 -9.83 -16.37 0.38
N ILE A 355 -9.16 -15.67 -0.53
CA ILE A 355 -8.02 -14.80 -0.25
C ILE A 355 -8.19 -13.45 -0.93
N PHE A 356 -7.70 -12.40 -0.28
CA PHE A 356 -7.61 -11.07 -0.85
C PHE A 356 -6.20 -10.49 -0.65
N GLN A 357 -5.57 -10.03 -1.73
CA GLN A 357 -4.29 -9.34 -1.66
C GLN A 357 -4.53 -7.91 -1.18
N ALA A 358 -3.96 -7.61 -0.01
CA ALA A 358 -3.86 -6.31 0.59
C ALA A 358 -3.10 -5.38 -0.36
N ALA A 359 -3.69 -4.21 -0.53
CA ALA A 359 -3.31 -3.32 -1.60
C ALA A 359 -2.17 -2.37 -1.19
N PRO A 360 -1.38 -1.85 -2.15
CA PRO A 360 -0.35 -0.85 -1.89
C PRO A 360 -0.96 0.51 -1.52
N LEU A 361 -0.83 0.89 -0.24
CA LEU A 361 -1.28 2.19 0.28
C LEU A 361 -0.67 3.38 -0.46
N SER A 362 0.61 3.30 -0.79
CA SER A 362 1.31 4.34 -1.54
C SER A 362 2.60 3.80 -2.12
N GLN A 363 2.50 2.81 -3.00
CA GLN A 363 3.64 2.18 -3.65
C GLN A 363 3.34 1.90 -5.13
N LEU A 364 4.42 1.76 -5.92
CA LEU A 364 4.37 1.33 -7.31
C LEU A 364 3.85 -0.10 -7.44
N GLY A 365 3.15 -0.38 -8.54
CA GLY A 365 2.51 -1.67 -8.76
C GLY A 365 3.50 -2.78 -9.08
N SER A 366 3.18 -3.99 -8.63
CA SER A 366 3.87 -5.20 -9.02
C SER A 366 2.85 -6.31 -9.27
N SER A 367 3.18 -7.29 -10.12
CA SER A 367 2.38 -8.49 -10.22
C SER A 367 3.15 -9.64 -9.58
N LYS A 368 2.56 -10.21 -8.53
CA LYS A 368 3.06 -11.41 -7.87
C LYS A 368 2.01 -12.50 -7.97
N SER A 369 2.45 -13.72 -8.23
CA SER A 369 1.60 -14.91 -8.12
C SER A 369 0.37 -14.91 -9.06
N GLY A 370 -0.62 -15.74 -8.70
CA GLY A 370 -1.80 -16.05 -9.49
C GLY A 370 -1.92 -17.56 -9.73
N PRO A 371 -3.03 -17.99 -10.35
CA PRO A 371 -4.15 -17.19 -10.84
C PRO A 371 -5.06 -16.65 -9.71
N TYR A 372 -5.80 -15.59 -10.00
CA TYR A 372 -6.82 -15.00 -9.13
C TYR A 372 -8.17 -15.00 -9.86
N SER A 373 -9.17 -15.68 -9.32
CA SER A 373 -10.50 -15.81 -9.97
C SER A 373 -11.22 -14.48 -10.21
N HIS A 374 -10.89 -13.43 -9.45
CA HIS A 374 -11.48 -12.09 -9.62
C HIS A 374 -10.51 -11.09 -10.28
N GLY A 375 -9.40 -11.58 -10.84
CA GLY A 375 -8.39 -10.75 -11.46
C GLY A 375 -7.51 -10.00 -10.47
N CYS A 376 -6.71 -9.09 -11.00
CA CYS A 376 -5.77 -8.26 -10.26
C CYS A 376 -5.66 -6.87 -10.87
N PHE A 377 -5.42 -5.86 -10.03
CA PHE A 377 -5.58 -4.46 -10.37
C PHE A 377 -4.47 -3.62 -9.73
N ALA A 378 -3.58 -3.10 -10.58
CA ALA A 378 -2.57 -2.09 -10.26
C ALA A 378 -2.03 -1.46 -11.55
N TYR A 379 -1.16 -0.46 -11.40
CA TYR A 379 -0.36 0.13 -12.47
C TYR A 379 1.12 0.04 -12.11
N ARG A 380 1.93 -0.51 -13.03
CA ARG A 380 3.36 -0.79 -12.80
C ARG A 380 4.18 0.45 -12.46
N TYR A 381 3.94 1.56 -13.16
CA TYR A 381 4.76 2.77 -13.04
C TYR A 381 4.05 3.93 -12.34
N PHE A 382 2.97 3.64 -11.62
CA PHE A 382 2.20 4.63 -10.88
C PHE A 382 2.03 4.21 -9.43
N VAL A 383 2.00 5.19 -8.55
CA VAL A 383 1.60 4.97 -7.16
C VAL A 383 0.11 4.63 -7.17
N ASN A 384 -0.25 3.50 -6.56
CA ASN A 384 -1.58 2.93 -6.75
C ASN A 384 -2.63 3.45 -5.77
N HIS A 385 -2.23 3.86 -4.58
CA HIS A 385 -3.12 4.39 -3.53
C HIS A 385 -4.34 3.51 -3.29
N GLN A 386 -4.10 2.25 -2.91
CA GLN A 386 -5.16 1.26 -2.74
C GLN A 386 -5.30 0.80 -1.29
N PHE A 387 -6.48 0.31 -0.95
CA PHE A 387 -6.75 -0.43 0.30
C PHE A 387 -7.92 -1.40 0.12
N GLY A 388 -8.08 -2.33 1.05
CA GLY A 388 -9.19 -3.27 1.10
C GLY A 388 -10.11 -3.04 2.31
N VAL A 389 -11.35 -3.49 2.18
CA VAL A 389 -12.36 -3.55 3.25
C VAL A 389 -13.01 -4.94 3.24
N MET A 390 -13.08 -5.55 4.41
CA MET A 390 -13.82 -6.77 4.67
C MET A 390 -15.02 -6.44 5.55
N ASP A 391 -16.22 -6.80 5.10
CA ASP A 391 -17.43 -6.83 5.90
C ASP A 391 -17.82 -8.28 6.16
N VAL A 392 -17.95 -8.62 7.43
CA VAL A 392 -18.44 -9.90 7.90
C VAL A 392 -19.86 -9.68 8.40
N ASP A 393 -20.83 -10.37 7.82
CA ASP A 393 -22.25 -10.25 8.22
C ASP A 393 -22.42 -10.69 9.68
N GLY A 394 -23.48 -10.27 10.37
CA GLY A 394 -23.81 -10.76 11.73
C GLY A 394 -24.27 -12.23 11.73
N GLY A 395 -24.41 -12.87 12.90
CA GLY A 395 -25.00 -14.22 13.03
C GLY A 395 -24.00 -15.35 13.29
N ASP A 396 -24.37 -16.59 12.96
CA ASP A 396 -23.53 -17.77 13.21
C ASP A 396 -22.62 -18.11 12.01
N ALA A 397 -21.88 -19.22 12.09
CA ALA A 397 -21.01 -19.68 11.00
C ALA A 397 -21.79 -20.29 9.82
N SER A 398 -23.02 -20.78 10.05
CA SER A 398 -23.82 -21.51 9.05
C SER A 398 -24.50 -20.59 8.03
N SER A 399 -24.65 -19.31 8.39
CA SER A 399 -25.24 -18.24 7.58
C SER A 399 -24.23 -17.13 7.24
N LEU A 400 -22.95 -17.38 7.48
CA LEU A 400 -21.88 -16.39 7.34
C LEU A 400 -21.66 -15.99 5.88
N CYS A 401 -21.75 -14.69 5.59
CA CYS A 401 -21.16 -14.13 4.37
C CYS A 401 -20.04 -13.16 4.71
N VAL A 402 -19.01 -13.17 3.87
CA VAL A 402 -17.90 -12.24 3.88
C VAL A 402 -17.89 -11.50 2.56
N ARG A 403 -17.93 -10.16 2.61
CA ARG A 403 -17.76 -9.29 1.45
C ARG A 403 -16.42 -8.58 1.53
N LEU A 404 -15.61 -8.75 0.51
CA LEU A 404 -14.28 -8.18 0.36
C LEU A 404 -14.28 -7.19 -0.80
N ARG A 405 -13.81 -5.96 -0.58
CA ARG A 405 -13.80 -4.89 -1.57
C ARG A 405 -12.46 -4.19 -1.57
N GLY A 406 -11.94 -3.88 -2.75
CA GLY A 406 -10.73 -3.10 -2.95
C GLY A 406 -11.05 -1.74 -3.53
N TYR A 407 -10.39 -0.70 -3.05
CA TYR A 407 -10.61 0.68 -3.47
C TYR A 407 -9.29 1.33 -3.88
N ARG A 408 -9.36 2.34 -4.74
CA ARG A 408 -8.28 3.29 -5.07
C ARG A 408 -8.72 4.69 -4.67
N ASP A 409 -7.81 5.56 -4.20
CA ASP A 409 -8.16 6.93 -3.77
C ASP A 409 -8.95 7.75 -4.80
N ASP A 410 -8.68 7.53 -6.09
CA ASP A 410 -9.27 8.24 -7.23
C ASP A 410 -10.69 7.80 -7.62
N LYS A 411 -11.23 6.74 -7.03
CA LYS A 411 -12.56 6.20 -7.35
C LYS A 411 -13.40 5.93 -6.11
N GLU A 412 -14.66 6.35 -6.12
CA GLU A 412 -15.63 6.01 -5.07
C GLU A 412 -16.05 4.54 -5.12
N ALA A 413 -16.27 4.00 -6.32
CA ALA A 413 -16.63 2.62 -6.53
C ALA A 413 -15.45 1.68 -6.20
N ALA A 414 -15.78 0.45 -5.77
CA ALA A 414 -14.77 -0.58 -5.58
C ALA A 414 -14.15 -0.97 -6.93
N GLU A 415 -12.82 -1.07 -6.97
CA GLU A 415 -12.05 -1.56 -8.12
C GLU A 415 -12.25 -3.08 -8.30
N ILE A 416 -12.41 -3.79 -7.18
CA ILE A 416 -12.66 -5.23 -7.13
C ILE A 416 -13.62 -5.52 -5.97
N GLU A 417 -14.56 -6.44 -6.18
CA GLU A 417 -15.46 -6.94 -5.14
C GLU A 417 -15.59 -8.46 -5.24
N MET A 418 -15.54 -9.13 -4.09
CA MET A 418 -15.81 -10.56 -3.95
C MET A 418 -16.72 -10.76 -2.75
N LYS A 419 -17.82 -11.51 -2.94
CA LYS A 419 -18.70 -11.94 -1.84
C LYS A 419 -18.72 -13.46 -1.80
N VAL A 420 -18.38 -14.03 -0.64
CA VAL A 420 -18.43 -15.48 -0.40
C VAL A 420 -19.38 -15.72 0.76
N CYS A 421 -20.31 -16.65 0.57
CA CYS A 421 -21.27 -17.05 1.60
C CYS A 421 -21.11 -18.53 1.91
N ALA A 422 -21.25 -18.87 3.18
CA ALA A 422 -21.14 -20.24 3.65
C ALA A 422 -22.30 -21.07 3.11
N ASP A 423 -22.00 -22.24 2.56
CA ASP A 423 -23.00 -23.28 2.29
C ASP A 423 -23.06 -24.30 3.45
N SER A 424 -24.13 -25.09 3.49
CA SER A 424 -24.40 -26.04 4.57
C SER A 424 -23.39 -27.20 4.66
N GLU A 425 -22.68 -27.51 3.59
CA GLU A 425 -21.81 -28.69 3.49
C GLU A 425 -20.34 -28.34 3.69
N HIS A 426 -19.84 -27.27 3.06
CA HIS A 426 -18.42 -26.90 2.99
C HIS A 426 -18.13 -25.52 3.59
N GLY A 427 -19.16 -24.78 4.02
CA GLY A 427 -18.99 -23.42 4.53
C GLY A 427 -18.45 -22.49 3.45
N LEU A 428 -17.37 -21.76 3.74
CA LEU A 428 -16.70 -20.86 2.79
C LEU A 428 -15.71 -21.57 1.85
N MET A 429 -15.46 -22.86 2.07
CA MET A 429 -14.32 -23.55 1.47
C MET A 429 -14.68 -24.16 0.11
N LYS A 430 -13.77 -24.05 -0.85
CA LYS A 430 -13.94 -24.58 -2.20
C LYS A 430 -13.07 -25.80 -2.46
N LYS A 431 -13.54 -26.61 -3.41
CA LYS A 431 -12.73 -27.70 -3.95
C LYS A 431 -11.70 -27.04 -4.84
N GLY A 432 -10.42 -27.23 -4.53
CA GLY A 432 -9.35 -26.76 -5.40
C GLY A 432 -9.54 -27.28 -6.82
N THR A 433 -9.55 -26.38 -7.79
CA THR A 433 -9.33 -26.80 -9.17
C THR A 433 -7.84 -26.99 -9.31
N ARG A 434 -7.39 -28.25 -9.34
CA ARG A 434 -6.02 -28.60 -9.76
C ARG A 434 -5.85 -28.34 -11.26
N THR A 435 -6.37 -27.22 -11.78
CA THR A 435 -6.02 -26.72 -13.10
C THR A 435 -4.53 -26.51 -13.09
N SER A 436 -3.87 -27.05 -14.10
CA SER A 436 -2.42 -27.09 -14.22
C SER A 436 -1.82 -25.77 -13.79
N LEU A 437 -0.71 -25.84 -13.05
CA LEU A 437 0.16 -24.75 -12.64
C LEU A 437 0.70 -23.89 -13.83
N SER A 438 0.10 -24.02 -15.01
CA SER A 438 0.22 -23.17 -16.19
C SER A 438 -0.81 -22.02 -16.22
N ALA A 439 -1.64 -21.86 -15.18
CA ALA A 439 -2.59 -20.76 -15.12
C ALA A 439 -1.85 -19.42 -15.10
N SER A 440 -2.32 -18.47 -15.93
CA SER A 440 -1.67 -17.19 -16.18
C SER A 440 -1.38 -16.44 -14.89
N GLN A 441 -0.11 -16.08 -14.69
CA GLN A 441 0.27 -15.09 -13.68
C GLN A 441 -0.57 -13.83 -13.86
N CYS A 442 -0.87 -13.17 -12.75
CA CYS A 442 -1.49 -11.86 -12.79
C CYS A 442 -0.67 -10.93 -13.71
N SER A 443 -1.36 -10.21 -14.61
CA SER A 443 -0.76 -9.18 -15.46
C SER A 443 -1.40 -7.84 -15.15
N ILE A 444 -0.57 -6.85 -14.83
CA ILE A 444 -1.02 -5.48 -14.55
C ILE A 444 -0.60 -4.54 -15.69
N PRO A 445 -1.43 -3.57 -16.08
CA PRO A 445 -1.05 -2.56 -17.07
C PRO A 445 0.13 -1.70 -16.60
N LEU A 446 0.87 -1.13 -17.56
CA LEU A 446 2.00 -0.24 -17.26
C LEU A 446 1.54 1.10 -16.65
N ALA A 447 0.41 1.62 -17.14
CA ALA A 447 -0.13 2.94 -16.83
C ALA A 447 -1.67 2.95 -16.97
N PRO A 448 -2.36 3.98 -16.41
CA PRO A 448 -3.80 4.17 -16.60
C PRO A 448 -4.21 4.28 -18.08
N PRO A 449 -5.34 3.67 -18.51
CA PRO A 449 -5.80 3.69 -19.89
C PRO A 449 -5.99 5.10 -20.46
N GLU A 450 -6.43 6.04 -19.64
CA GLU A 450 -6.67 7.43 -20.03
C GLU A 450 -5.37 8.12 -20.45
N LEU A 451 -4.28 7.84 -19.72
CA LEU A 451 -2.97 8.37 -20.04
C LEU A 451 -2.40 7.70 -21.30
N VAL A 452 -2.53 6.38 -21.41
CA VAL A 452 -2.10 5.65 -22.61
C VAL A 452 -2.83 6.15 -23.85
N GLY A 453 -4.15 6.35 -23.76
CA GLY A 453 -4.96 6.93 -24.83
C GLY A 453 -4.50 8.33 -25.22
N THR A 454 -4.21 9.20 -24.24
CA THR A 454 -3.71 10.55 -24.48
C THR A 454 -2.34 10.54 -25.17
N LEU A 455 -1.44 9.67 -24.74
CA LEU A 455 -0.12 9.50 -25.36
C LEU A 455 -0.22 9.00 -26.81
N LEU A 456 -1.04 7.99 -27.06
CA LEU A 456 -1.25 7.44 -28.40
C LEU A 456 -1.91 8.44 -29.34
N ALA A 457 -2.94 9.16 -28.87
CA ALA A 457 -3.58 10.23 -29.65
C ALA A 457 -2.56 11.31 -30.03
N GLY A 458 -1.66 11.66 -29.10
CA GLY A 458 -0.59 12.60 -29.37
C GLY A 458 0.41 12.12 -30.42
N ILE A 459 0.87 10.87 -30.32
CA ILE A 459 1.77 10.26 -31.30
C ILE A 459 1.11 10.20 -32.69
N ILE A 460 -0.18 9.84 -32.75
CA ILE A 460 -0.94 9.80 -34.01
C ILE A 460 -1.06 11.20 -34.61
N LEU A 461 -1.39 12.21 -33.80
CA LEU A 461 -1.50 13.59 -34.27
C LEU A 461 -0.18 14.10 -34.85
N GLU A 462 0.95 13.87 -34.17
CA GLU A 462 2.28 14.21 -34.67
C GLU A 462 2.60 13.47 -35.97
N GLY A 463 2.27 12.18 -36.06
CA GLY A 463 2.43 11.40 -37.29
C GLY A 463 1.62 11.97 -38.46
N LEU A 464 0.36 12.37 -38.21
CA LEU A 464 -0.50 12.99 -39.23
C LEU A 464 0.01 14.37 -39.66
N LEU A 465 0.51 15.17 -38.73
CA LEU A 465 1.12 16.47 -39.03
C LEU A 465 2.38 16.30 -39.89
N LEU A 466 3.21 15.30 -39.58
CA LEU A 466 4.40 14.98 -40.38
C LEU A 466 4.02 14.49 -41.79
N LEU A 467 3.00 13.64 -41.91
CA LEU A 467 2.50 13.18 -43.22
C LEU A 467 1.91 14.33 -44.03
N LEU A 468 1.17 15.25 -43.41
CA LEU A 468 0.65 16.45 -44.06
C LEU A 468 1.79 17.36 -44.54
N GLN A 469 2.83 17.56 -43.72
CA GLN A 469 4.03 18.32 -44.11
C GLN A 469 4.73 17.68 -45.32
N LEU A 470 4.91 16.36 -45.30
CA LEU A 470 5.50 15.62 -46.41
C LEU A 470 4.64 15.76 -47.67
N PHE A 471 3.32 15.60 -47.58
CA PHE A 471 2.40 15.76 -48.70
C PHE A 471 2.42 17.18 -49.29
N LEU A 472 2.40 18.21 -48.45
CA LEU A 472 2.50 19.61 -48.89
C LEU A 472 3.85 19.89 -49.58
N CYS A 473 4.92 19.24 -49.12
CA CYS A 473 6.20 19.34 -49.80
C CYS A 473 6.21 18.61 -51.16
N PHE A 474 5.74 17.36 -51.23
CA PHE A 474 5.69 16.59 -52.47
C PHE A 474 4.82 17.24 -53.55
N THR A 475 3.75 17.91 -53.14
CA THR A 475 2.85 18.63 -54.07
C THR A 475 3.38 20.01 -54.48
N GLY A 476 4.60 20.38 -54.08
CA GLY A 476 5.23 21.66 -54.40
C GLY A 476 4.56 22.86 -53.70
N ARG A 477 3.66 22.60 -52.74
CA ARG A 477 2.97 23.64 -51.96
C ARG A 477 3.85 24.17 -50.82
N MET A 478 4.93 23.47 -50.48
CA MET A 478 6.00 23.88 -49.56
C MET A 478 7.37 23.45 -50.08
N ASN A 479 8.42 24.24 -49.85
CA ASN A 479 9.80 23.79 -50.08
C ASN A 479 10.28 22.93 -48.89
N CYS A 480 10.74 21.72 -49.16
CA CYS A 480 11.39 20.86 -48.16
C CYS A 480 12.77 21.43 -47.83
N CYS A 481 12.85 22.39 -46.92
CA CYS A 481 14.11 22.67 -46.25
C CYS A 481 14.25 21.68 -45.09
N TRP A 482 15.32 20.88 -45.09
CA TRP A 482 15.63 19.94 -43.99
C TRP A 482 15.74 20.64 -42.63
N GLU A 483 15.99 21.95 -42.59
CA GLU A 483 15.96 22.77 -41.38
C GLU A 483 14.56 22.88 -40.74
N CYS A 484 13.47 22.73 -41.52
CA CYS A 484 12.11 22.67 -40.99
C CYS A 484 11.76 21.32 -40.34
N PHE A 485 12.54 20.26 -40.57
CA PHE A 485 12.40 18.95 -39.93
C PHE A 485 13.03 18.89 -38.52
N ALA A 486 13.68 19.97 -38.06
CA ALA A 486 14.40 20.02 -36.79
C ALA A 486 13.51 19.98 -35.53
N SER A 487 12.18 19.86 -35.65
CA SER A 487 11.27 19.74 -34.49
C SER A 487 11.50 18.47 -33.66
N LEU A 488 12.05 17.39 -34.26
CA LEU A 488 12.48 16.21 -33.51
C LEU A 488 13.80 16.42 -32.74
N GLN A 489 14.69 17.32 -33.20
CA GLN A 489 15.90 17.67 -32.45
C GLN A 489 15.56 18.48 -31.20
N SER A 490 14.49 19.28 -31.20
CA SER A 490 14.06 20.06 -30.03
C SER A 490 13.59 19.17 -28.86
N LEU A 491 13.03 17.98 -29.14
CA LEU A 491 12.69 17.00 -28.10
C LEU A 491 13.94 16.36 -27.46
N LEU A 492 15.02 16.21 -28.24
CA LEU A 492 16.33 15.71 -27.78
C LEU A 492 17.21 16.81 -27.14
N LEU A 493 16.94 18.08 -27.43
CA LEU A 493 17.67 19.24 -26.90
C LEU A 493 17.27 19.64 -25.48
N LEU A 494 16.17 19.09 -24.93
CA LEU A 494 15.92 19.12 -23.48
C LEU A 494 17.00 18.36 -22.67
N PHE A 495 17.91 17.63 -23.34
CA PHE A 495 19.00 16.87 -22.72
C PHE A 495 20.43 17.28 -23.15
N ARG A 496 20.64 18.37 -23.90
CA ARG A 496 22.01 18.81 -24.25
C ARG A 496 22.24 20.31 -24.11
N ARG A 497 23.30 20.65 -23.37
CA ARG A 497 23.93 21.98 -23.29
C ARG A 497 24.38 22.45 -24.68
N ALA A 498 24.13 23.73 -24.96
CA ALA A 498 24.52 24.42 -26.18
C ALA A 498 26.04 24.43 -26.42
N PRO A 499 26.45 24.59 -27.68
CA PRO A 499 27.63 25.37 -28.01
C PRO A 499 27.30 26.55 -28.95
N THR A 500 27.94 27.67 -28.63
CA THR A 500 28.02 28.92 -29.37
C THR A 500 29.05 28.83 -30.50
N SER A 501 28.70 29.29 -31.71
CA SER A 501 29.46 30.29 -32.52
C SER A 501 29.10 30.25 -34.01
N HIS A 502 28.98 31.44 -34.58
CA HIS A 502 28.88 31.83 -36.00
C HIS A 502 30.02 32.85 -36.24
N PRO A 503 30.32 33.35 -37.46
CA PRO A 503 30.08 32.86 -38.84
C PRO A 503 31.33 33.11 -39.75
N GLU A 504 31.21 32.90 -41.07
CA GLU A 504 31.50 33.93 -42.11
C GLU A 504 31.48 33.31 -43.52
N VAL A 505 30.59 33.79 -44.42
CA VAL A 505 30.84 33.85 -45.87
C VAL A 505 30.14 35.09 -46.45
N ASN A 506 30.89 35.76 -47.33
CA ASN A 506 30.69 37.06 -47.93
C ASN A 506 29.68 37.06 -49.10
N PHE A 507 28.99 38.19 -49.31
CA PHE A 507 28.01 38.43 -50.37
C PHE A 507 28.64 39.25 -51.52
N ASN A 508 28.24 38.97 -52.77
CA ASN A 508 28.17 39.98 -53.82
C ASN A 508 27.08 39.63 -54.87
N GLU A 509 26.24 40.65 -55.14
CA GLU A 509 25.55 41.06 -56.39
C GLU A 509 24.70 40.04 -57.20
N LEU A 510 23.55 40.33 -57.83
CA LEU A 510 22.78 41.52 -58.23
C LEU A 510 21.37 41.06 -58.71
N GLU A 511 20.48 42.03 -58.99
CA GLU A 511 19.23 41.98 -59.77
C GLU A 511 17.87 41.93 -59.03
N ASP A 512 17.32 43.15 -58.90
CA ASP A 512 15.93 43.53 -58.67
C ASP A 512 15.02 43.20 -59.87
N VAL A 513 13.70 43.18 -59.60
CA VAL A 513 12.54 42.98 -60.51
C VAL A 513 11.89 41.59 -60.49
N GLN A 514 12.58 40.50 -60.11
CA GLN A 514 11.91 39.26 -59.63
C GLN A 514 11.73 39.21 -58.10
N VAL A 515 12.20 40.24 -57.40
CA VAL A 515 12.35 40.26 -55.95
C VAL A 515 11.02 40.45 -55.23
N GLU A 516 10.07 41.21 -55.77
CA GLU A 516 8.83 41.56 -55.05
C GLU A 516 7.76 40.46 -55.12
N GLU A 517 7.61 39.78 -56.26
CA GLU A 517 6.71 38.62 -56.42
C GLU A 517 7.28 37.40 -55.67
N LYS A 518 8.59 37.15 -55.78
CA LYS A 518 9.28 36.13 -54.95
C LYS A 518 9.28 36.50 -53.46
N ALA A 519 9.34 37.78 -53.07
CA ALA A 519 9.27 38.20 -51.66
C ALA A 519 7.86 38.01 -51.09
N THR A 520 6.82 38.24 -51.89
CA THR A 520 5.42 38.00 -51.49
C THR A 520 5.14 36.51 -51.34
N GLN A 521 5.63 35.69 -52.28
CA GLN A 521 5.58 34.23 -52.22
C GLN A 521 6.39 33.66 -51.06
N ARG A 522 7.60 34.20 -50.80
CA ARG A 522 8.43 33.89 -49.61
C ARG A 522 7.76 34.32 -48.31
N ARG A 523 7.05 35.46 -48.25
CA ARG A 523 6.30 35.90 -47.07
C ARG A 523 5.08 35.02 -46.81
N GLN A 524 4.34 34.60 -47.84
CA GLN A 524 3.25 33.63 -47.69
C GLN A 524 3.78 32.27 -47.25
N GLN A 525 4.89 31.80 -47.82
CA GLN A 525 5.57 30.57 -47.39
C GLN A 525 6.07 30.65 -45.95
N ALA A 526 6.70 31.76 -45.54
CA ALA A 526 7.16 31.96 -44.17
C ALA A 526 5.99 31.96 -43.17
N LYS A 527 4.86 32.58 -43.53
CA LYS A 527 3.62 32.53 -42.73
C LYS A 527 3.06 31.11 -42.63
N MET A 528 3.16 30.32 -43.70
CA MET A 528 2.67 28.93 -43.72
C MET A 528 3.57 27.99 -42.92
N CYS A 529 4.90 28.11 -43.03
CA CYS A 529 5.85 27.39 -42.18
C CYS A 529 5.71 27.81 -40.70
N ALA A 530 5.52 29.10 -40.42
CA ALA A 530 5.26 29.58 -39.05
C ALA A 530 3.93 29.06 -38.50
N LEU A 531 2.88 28.99 -39.32
CA LEU A 531 1.59 28.42 -38.92
C LEU A 531 1.71 26.93 -38.62
N VAL A 532 2.40 26.17 -39.48
CA VAL A 532 2.65 24.74 -39.27
C VAL A 532 3.50 24.51 -38.02
N PHE A 533 4.54 25.32 -37.80
CA PHE A 533 5.34 25.29 -36.58
C PHE A 533 4.51 25.63 -35.33
N LEU A 534 3.64 26.63 -35.40
CA LEU A 534 2.74 27.00 -34.30
C LEU A 534 1.71 25.90 -34.02
N VAL A 535 1.21 25.20 -35.04
CA VAL A 535 0.30 24.05 -34.88
C VAL A 535 1.03 22.85 -34.27
N GLN A 536 2.26 22.56 -34.70
CA GLN A 536 3.10 21.52 -34.08
C GLN A 536 3.47 21.86 -32.65
N LEU A 537 3.88 23.10 -32.38
CA LEU A 537 4.17 23.56 -31.03
C LEU A 537 2.91 23.51 -30.15
N ALA A 538 1.75 23.89 -30.68
CA ALA A 538 0.47 23.77 -29.98
C ALA A 538 0.09 22.31 -29.73
N ALA A 539 0.32 21.40 -30.69
CA ALA A 539 0.10 19.96 -30.51
C ALA A 539 1.03 19.37 -29.44
N VAL A 540 2.34 19.62 -29.53
CA VAL A 540 3.32 19.24 -28.50
C VAL A 540 2.91 19.80 -27.14
N ILE A 541 2.52 21.07 -27.03
CA ILE A 541 2.06 21.66 -25.77
C ILE A 541 0.78 20.95 -25.28
N LEU A 542 -0.21 20.73 -26.15
CA LEU A 542 -1.47 20.06 -25.80
C LEU A 542 -1.32 18.57 -25.47
N ILE A 543 -0.23 17.91 -25.85
CA ILE A 543 0.05 16.50 -25.56
C ILE A 543 0.99 16.37 -24.36
N VAL A 544 2.13 17.07 -24.42
CA VAL A 544 3.21 16.97 -23.43
C VAL A 544 2.80 17.63 -22.12
N VAL A 545 2.07 18.75 -22.14
CA VAL A 545 1.66 19.42 -20.90
C VAL A 545 0.68 18.57 -20.09
N PRO A 546 -0.39 17.97 -20.66
CA PRO A 546 -1.25 17.05 -19.91
C PRO A 546 -0.53 15.80 -19.42
N VAL A 547 0.35 15.21 -20.23
CA VAL A 547 1.17 14.05 -19.83
C VAL A 547 2.09 14.40 -18.66
N ILE A 548 2.77 15.55 -18.72
CA ILE A 548 3.59 16.05 -17.61
C ILE A 548 2.71 16.34 -16.41
N ILE A 549 1.55 16.99 -16.56
CA ILE A 549 0.65 17.31 -15.44
C ILE A 549 0.10 16.03 -14.78
N MET A 550 -0.22 14.99 -15.56
CA MET A 550 -0.74 13.72 -15.05
C MET A 550 0.35 12.84 -14.44
N ALA A 551 1.56 12.80 -15.02
CA ALA A 551 2.65 11.94 -14.55
C ALA A 551 3.54 12.60 -13.49
N ALA A 552 3.64 13.93 -13.47
CA ALA A 552 4.51 14.66 -12.56
C ALA A 552 4.19 14.39 -11.09
N PRO A 553 2.92 14.41 -10.62
CA PRO A 553 2.60 14.13 -9.22
C PRO A 553 3.20 12.79 -8.79
N HIS A 554 2.97 11.71 -9.56
CA HIS A 554 3.46 10.37 -9.23
C HIS A 554 4.99 10.25 -9.30
N PHE A 555 5.65 10.92 -10.25
CA PHE A 555 7.12 10.91 -10.37
C PHE A 555 7.80 11.71 -9.26
N PHE A 556 7.26 12.87 -8.90
CA PHE A 556 7.76 13.68 -7.80
C PHE A 556 7.49 13.04 -6.45
N GLU A 557 6.35 12.36 -6.28
CA GLU A 557 6.05 11.59 -5.09
C GLU A 557 7.07 10.45 -4.94
N ALA A 558 7.31 9.64 -5.97
CA ALA A 558 8.33 8.58 -5.95
C ALA A 558 9.73 9.10 -5.60
N LYS A 559 10.14 10.25 -6.14
CA LYS A 559 11.42 10.89 -5.81
C LYS A 559 11.47 11.56 -4.43
N ARG A 560 10.33 11.89 -3.82
CA ARG A 560 10.28 12.53 -2.51
C ARG A 560 10.44 11.52 -1.38
N TYR A 561 10.03 10.28 -1.61
CA TYR A 561 10.09 9.19 -0.63
C TYR A 561 11.26 8.23 -0.83
N ALA A 562 11.82 8.15 -2.04
CA ALA A 562 13.15 7.56 -2.29
C ALA A 562 14.26 8.52 -1.85
#